data_AF-C6SJ02-F1
#
_entry.id   AF-C6SJ02-F1
#
_cell.length_a   1.000
_cell.length_b   1.000
_cell.length_c   1.000
_cell.angle_alpha   90.00
_cell.angle_beta   90.00
_cell.angle_gamma   90.00
#
_symmetry.space_group_name_H-M   'P 1'
#
loop_
_entity.id
_entity.type
_entity.pdbx_description
1 polymer ?
#
loop_
_entity_poly.entity_id
_entity_poly.type
_entity_poly.pdbx_seq_one_letter_code
_entity_poly.pdbx_strand_id
1 'polypeptide(L)'
;MAGGAIGTVIRYGVARGVFSNEAGMGSAPIAAAAAKTDHPVRQALVSMTGTFLDTIVVCSITGIVLVMGLLGAGGEFVKPEVSGAALTTVTFQKMLPGIGGWIVTIGLIFFAYSTILGWCYYGEKCAVYVFGEKFAGLYRVGYVSSVMLGTVLSLDLVWLASDTFNGLMALPNLIALLLMAKVIVNETRDFKQKITNGELPH
;
A
#
# COMPACT_ATOMS: atom_id res chain seq x y z
N MET A 1 17.70 -12.32 24.65
CA MET A 1 16.35 -11.69 24.64
C MET A 1 16.27 -10.48 23.72
N ALA A 2 17.24 -9.55 23.70
CA ALA A 2 17.21 -8.37 22.83
C ALA A 2 17.14 -8.68 21.30
N GLY A 3 17.86 -9.69 20.82
CA GLY A 3 17.83 -10.08 19.39
C GLY A 3 16.47 -10.59 18.89
N GLY A 4 15.71 -11.30 19.75
CA GLY A 4 14.37 -11.80 19.40
C GLY A 4 13.32 -10.68 19.34
N ALA A 5 13.42 -9.69 20.23
CA ALA A 5 12.56 -8.52 20.22
C ALA A 5 12.80 -7.65 18.97
N ILE A 6 14.07 -7.37 18.65
CA ILE A 6 14.44 -6.60 17.45
C ILE A 6 13.98 -7.31 16.16
N GLY A 7 14.21 -8.63 16.06
CA GLY A 7 13.76 -9.40 14.90
C GLY A 7 12.25 -9.37 14.71
N THR A 8 11.49 -9.39 15.81
CA THR A 8 10.03 -9.30 15.77
C THR A 8 9.56 -7.93 15.27
N VAL A 9 10.15 -6.84 15.78
CA VAL A 9 9.83 -5.46 15.35
C VAL A 9 10.12 -5.26 13.86
N ILE A 10 11.30 -5.68 13.39
CA ILE A 10 11.67 -5.56 11.98
C ILE A 10 10.71 -6.38 11.12
N ARG A 11 10.42 -7.63 11.49
CA ARG A 11 9.53 -8.50 10.72
C ARG A 11 8.14 -7.88 10.56
N TYR A 12 7.52 -7.44 11.64
CA TYR A 12 6.18 -6.83 11.58
C TYR A 12 6.20 -5.47 10.87
N GLY A 13 7.23 -4.66 11.11
CA GLY A 13 7.40 -3.36 10.46
C GLY A 13 7.57 -3.48 8.95
N VAL A 14 8.42 -4.40 8.49
CA VAL A 14 8.62 -4.65 7.05
C VAL A 14 7.37 -5.27 6.43
N ALA A 15 6.79 -6.30 7.05
CA ALA A 15 5.60 -6.98 6.50
C ALA A 15 4.43 -6.01 6.33
N ARG A 16 4.12 -5.20 7.36
CA ARG A 16 3.02 -4.23 7.29
C ARG A 16 3.38 -2.98 6.48
N GLY A 17 4.64 -2.58 6.46
CA GLY A 17 5.12 -1.48 5.61
C GLY A 17 5.00 -1.79 4.12
N VAL A 18 5.44 -2.97 3.69
CA VAL A 18 5.30 -3.43 2.30
C VAL A 18 3.83 -3.59 1.91
N PHE A 19 2.98 -4.04 2.84
CA PHE A 19 1.54 -4.10 2.60
C PHE A 19 0.92 -2.72 2.36
N SER A 20 1.37 -1.69 3.08
CA SER A 20 0.84 -0.33 2.95
C SER A 20 1.25 0.34 1.64
N ASN A 21 2.55 0.31 1.32
CA ASN A 21 3.10 1.09 0.20
C ASN A 21 3.32 0.30 -1.09
N GLU A 22 3.05 -1.00 -1.05
CA GLU A 22 3.17 -1.92 -2.19
C GLU A 22 4.57 -2.01 -2.81
N ALA A 23 5.61 -1.63 -2.05
CA ALA A 23 6.98 -1.61 -2.53
C ALA A 23 7.44 -3.02 -2.92
N GLY A 24 7.84 -3.18 -4.18
CA GLY A 24 8.33 -4.45 -4.71
C GLY A 24 7.25 -5.45 -5.12
N MET A 25 5.96 -5.16 -4.91
CA MET A 25 4.85 -6.06 -5.30
C MET A 25 4.53 -6.03 -6.80
N GLY A 26 4.92 -4.96 -7.52
CA GLY A 26 4.71 -4.84 -8.96
C GLY A 26 3.28 -4.43 -9.38
N SER A 27 2.38 -4.19 -8.43
CA SER A 27 1.01 -3.73 -8.65
C SER A 27 0.91 -2.24 -9.02
N ALA A 28 1.58 -1.36 -8.27
CA ALA A 28 1.53 0.10 -8.50
C ALA A 28 1.90 0.54 -9.94
N PRO A 29 2.89 -0.06 -10.62
CA PRO A 29 3.17 0.23 -12.03
C PRO A 29 1.99 0.00 -13.00
N ILE A 30 1.01 -0.84 -12.65
CA ILE A 30 -0.17 -1.10 -13.50
C ILE A 30 -1.03 0.17 -13.64
N ALA A 31 -1.20 0.95 -12.57
CA ALA A 31 -1.81 2.28 -12.64
C ALA A 31 -0.93 3.26 -13.40
N ALA A 32 0.38 3.25 -13.12
CA ALA A 32 1.33 4.15 -13.77
C ALA A 32 1.34 3.99 -15.30
N ALA A 33 1.18 2.76 -15.80
CA ALA A 33 1.12 2.46 -17.23
C ALA A 33 -0.09 3.08 -17.95
N ALA A 34 -1.15 3.46 -17.24
CA ALA A 34 -2.32 4.12 -17.82
C ALA A 34 -2.17 5.65 -17.91
N ALA A 35 -1.12 6.22 -17.30
CA ALA A 35 -0.91 7.66 -17.32
C ALA A 35 -0.41 8.12 -18.71
N LYS A 36 -0.91 9.27 -19.15
CA LYS A 36 -0.40 9.94 -20.35
C LYS A 36 0.92 10.61 -19.99
N THR A 37 2.03 10.01 -20.41
CA THR A 37 3.37 10.53 -20.18
C THR A 37 4.19 10.50 -21.46
N ASP A 38 5.04 11.50 -21.60
CA ASP A 38 6.07 11.67 -22.62
C ASP A 38 7.29 10.75 -22.38
N HIS A 39 7.53 10.35 -21.13
CA HIS A 39 8.69 9.54 -20.78
C HIS A 39 8.42 8.62 -19.57
N PRO A 40 8.79 7.32 -19.61
CA PRO A 40 8.50 6.38 -18.53
C PRO A 40 9.03 6.83 -17.16
N VAL A 41 10.22 7.44 -17.14
CA VAL A 41 10.85 7.96 -15.92
C VAL A 41 10.04 9.09 -15.28
N ARG A 42 9.37 9.96 -16.06
CA ARG A 42 8.55 11.03 -15.50
C ARG A 42 7.41 10.45 -14.66
N GLN A 43 6.68 9.51 -15.24
CA GLN A 43 5.61 8.84 -14.52
C GLN A 43 6.12 7.98 -13.36
N ALA A 44 7.30 7.37 -13.50
CA ALA A 44 7.93 6.63 -12.40
C ALA A 44 8.25 7.54 -11.20
N LEU A 45 8.73 8.77 -11.44
CA LEU A 45 8.99 9.75 -10.37
C LEU A 45 7.69 10.16 -9.66
N VAL A 46 6.60 10.37 -10.41
CA VAL A 46 5.27 10.62 -9.82
C VAL A 46 4.83 9.41 -9.00
N SER A 47 4.94 8.19 -9.55
CA SER A 47 4.53 6.97 -8.85
C SER A 47 5.34 6.72 -7.57
N MET A 48 6.63 7.09 -7.54
CA MET A 48 7.49 6.94 -6.36
C MET A 48 7.03 7.83 -5.19
N THR A 49 6.33 8.94 -5.46
CA THR A 49 5.75 9.78 -4.39
C THR A 49 4.70 9.04 -3.56
N GLY A 50 4.08 7.99 -4.12
CA GLY A 50 3.09 7.17 -3.41
C GLY A 50 3.65 6.55 -2.13
N THR A 51 4.82 5.91 -2.20
CA THR A 51 5.49 5.30 -1.04
C THR A 51 5.86 6.35 0.02
N PHE A 52 6.28 7.54 -0.41
CA PHE A 52 6.60 8.64 0.50
C PHE A 52 5.34 9.13 1.24
N LEU A 53 4.27 9.43 0.51
CA LEU A 53 3.04 9.92 1.10
C LEU A 53 2.40 8.87 2.02
N ASP A 54 2.35 7.61 1.58
CA ASP A 54 1.76 6.53 2.36
C ASP A 54 2.57 6.25 3.64
N THR A 55 3.84 5.88 3.51
CA THR A 55 4.61 5.41 4.67
C THR A 55 5.20 6.55 5.49
N ILE A 56 5.86 7.51 4.83
CA ILE A 56 6.62 8.55 5.56
C ILE A 56 5.68 9.59 6.15
N VAL A 57 4.60 9.95 5.45
CA VAL A 57 3.64 10.94 5.95
C VAL A 57 2.52 10.25 6.73
N VAL A 58 1.68 9.46 6.07
CA VAL A 58 0.43 8.95 6.67
C VAL A 58 0.71 7.92 7.77
N CYS A 59 1.45 6.84 7.49
CA CYS A 59 1.73 5.80 8.48
C CYS A 59 2.56 6.33 9.65
N SER A 60 3.52 7.22 9.41
CA SER A 60 4.29 7.84 10.49
C SER A 60 3.40 8.67 11.42
N ILE A 61 2.48 9.48 10.89
CA ILE A 61 1.53 10.24 11.72
C ILE A 61 0.70 9.28 12.57
N THR A 62 0.15 8.22 11.97
CA THR A 62 -0.61 7.20 12.71
C THR A 62 0.24 6.54 13.79
N GLY A 63 1.47 6.12 13.46
CA GLY A 63 2.39 5.50 14.41
C GLY A 63 2.78 6.41 15.57
N ILE A 64 3.07 7.69 15.29
CA ILE A 64 3.38 8.70 16.30
C ILE A 64 2.18 8.91 17.23
N VAL A 65 0.96 9.02 16.70
CA VAL A 65 -0.25 9.15 17.53
C VAL A 65 -0.48 7.91 18.39
N LEU A 66 -0.25 6.71 17.86
CA LEU A 66 -0.34 5.47 18.64
C LEU A 66 0.69 5.43 19.79
N VAL A 67 1.94 5.82 19.52
CA VAL A 67 3.00 5.89 20.55
C VAL A 67 2.72 6.98 21.59
N MET A 68 2.26 8.16 21.17
CA MET A 68 1.88 9.23 22.10
C MET A 68 0.69 8.83 22.96
N GLY A 69 -0.32 8.16 22.39
CA GLY A 69 -1.44 7.62 23.14
C GLY A 69 -1.00 6.59 24.17
N LEU A 70 -0.08 5.70 23.79
CA LEU A 70 0.51 4.71 24.69
C LEU A 70 1.21 5.37 25.89
N LEU A 71 2.04 6.37 25.64
CA LEU A 71 2.80 7.09 26.67
C LEU A 71 1.91 8.00 27.53
N GLY A 72 0.94 8.67 26.91
CA GLY A 72 0.09 9.69 27.56
C GLY A 72 -1.04 9.12 28.41
N ALA A 73 -1.50 7.90 28.15
CA ALA A 73 -2.55 7.25 28.94
C ALA A 73 -2.03 6.14 29.87
N GLY A 74 -0.75 6.18 30.24
CA GLY A 74 -0.16 5.20 31.17
C GLY A 74 -0.26 3.74 30.71
N GLY A 75 -0.35 3.49 29.39
CA GLY A 75 -0.47 2.14 28.84
C GLY A 75 -1.88 1.53 28.83
N GLU A 76 -2.94 2.28 29.16
CA GLU A 76 -4.32 1.75 29.23
C GLU A 76 -4.85 1.15 27.91
N PHE A 77 -4.26 1.48 26.75
CA PHE A 77 -4.67 0.96 25.42
C PHE A 77 -3.99 -0.33 25.00
N VAL A 78 -3.08 -0.88 25.81
CA VAL A 78 -2.40 -2.16 25.55
C VAL A 78 -3.27 -3.35 25.99
N LYS A 79 -4.59 -3.18 26.04
CA LYS A 79 -5.49 -4.31 26.29
C LYS A 79 -5.60 -5.14 25.01
N PRO A 80 -5.46 -6.47 25.07
CA PRO A 80 -5.57 -7.35 23.90
C PRO A 80 -6.91 -7.23 23.15
N GLU A 81 -7.93 -6.69 23.82
CA GLU A 81 -9.30 -6.57 23.34
C GLU A 81 -9.47 -5.52 22.22
N VAL A 82 -8.55 -4.56 22.09
CA VAL A 82 -8.67 -3.48 21.09
C VAL A 82 -7.46 -3.50 20.14
N SER A 83 -7.69 -3.85 18.87
CA SER A 83 -6.63 -3.99 17.87
C SER A 83 -7.01 -3.31 16.53
N GLY A 84 -6.01 -3.16 15.65
CA GLY A 84 -6.22 -2.63 14.30
C GLY A 84 -6.86 -1.24 14.27
N ALA A 85 -7.86 -1.06 13.41
CA ALA A 85 -8.56 0.22 13.23
C ALA A 85 -9.27 0.72 14.50
N ALA A 86 -9.77 -0.19 15.34
CA ALA A 86 -10.41 0.17 16.59
C ALA A 86 -9.41 0.83 17.57
N LEU A 87 -8.19 0.30 17.63
CA LEU A 87 -7.11 0.87 18.46
C LEU A 87 -6.76 2.29 18.01
N THR A 88 -6.61 2.51 16.70
CA THR A 88 -6.35 3.85 16.15
C THR A 88 -7.50 4.80 16.49
N THR A 89 -8.75 4.37 16.31
CA THR A 89 -9.94 5.21 16.58
C THR A 89 -10.02 5.63 18.05
N VAL A 90 -9.85 4.68 18.98
CA VAL A 90 -9.88 4.96 20.43
C VAL A 90 -8.73 5.89 20.83
N THR A 91 -7.54 5.66 20.27
CA THR A 91 -6.36 6.48 20.57
C THR A 91 -6.55 7.92 20.09
N PHE A 92 -7.02 8.11 18.85
CA PHE A 92 -7.32 9.43 18.31
C PHE A 92 -8.45 10.13 19.08
N GLN A 93 -9.49 9.41 19.49
CA GLN A 93 -10.58 9.98 20.28
C GLN A 93 -10.09 10.50 21.63
N LYS A 94 -9.11 9.84 22.25
CA LYS A 94 -8.56 10.32 23.53
C LYS A 94 -7.52 11.42 23.36
N MET A 95 -6.70 11.38 22.32
CA MET A 95 -5.73 12.45 22.02
C MET A 95 -6.41 13.73 21.50
N LEU A 96 -7.56 13.59 20.84
CA LEU A 96 -8.37 14.69 20.33
C LEU A 96 -9.85 14.47 20.68
N PRO A 97 -10.26 14.80 21.93
CA PRO A 97 -11.61 14.58 22.42
C PRO A 97 -12.68 15.23 21.53
N GLY A 98 -13.76 14.48 21.28
CA GLY A 98 -14.91 14.93 20.50
C GLY A 98 -14.82 14.56 19.01
N ILE A 99 -13.75 14.95 18.33
CA ILE A 99 -13.65 14.82 16.86
C ILE A 99 -12.69 13.72 16.38
N GLY A 100 -11.74 13.28 17.21
CA GLY A 100 -10.66 12.37 16.79
C GLY A 100 -11.14 11.03 16.23
N GLY A 101 -12.13 10.40 16.87
CA GLY A 101 -12.70 9.13 16.41
C GLY A 101 -13.45 9.27 15.08
N TRP A 102 -14.16 10.39 14.89
CA TRP A 102 -14.86 10.69 13.63
C TRP A 102 -13.90 10.92 12.47
N ILE A 103 -12.79 11.61 12.71
CA ILE A 103 -11.74 11.83 11.69
C ILE A 103 -11.20 10.48 11.21
N VAL A 104 -10.85 9.57 12.13
CA VAL A 104 -10.33 8.24 11.76
C VAL A 104 -11.39 7.41 11.02
N THR A 105 -12.63 7.41 11.50
CA THR A 105 -13.71 6.62 10.89
C THR A 105 -14.01 7.07 9.46
N ILE A 106 -14.16 8.37 9.25
CA ILE A 106 -14.42 8.94 7.91
C ILE A 106 -13.21 8.72 7.01
N GLY A 107 -11.99 8.96 7.53
CA GLY A 107 -10.76 8.70 6.81
C GLY A 107 -10.62 7.24 6.36
N LEU A 108 -10.95 6.30 7.24
CA LEU A 108 -10.90 4.86 6.96
C LEU A 108 -11.87 4.46 5.84
N ILE A 109 -13.07 5.05 5.79
CA ILE A 109 -14.03 4.81 4.70
C ILE A 109 -13.42 5.21 3.36
N PHE A 110 -12.86 6.42 3.25
CA PHE A 110 -12.23 6.88 2.01
C PHE A 110 -10.98 6.09 1.65
N PHE A 111 -10.16 5.72 2.64
CA PHE A 111 -8.94 4.96 2.44
C PHE A 111 -9.24 3.54 1.97
N ALA A 112 -10.15 2.84 2.64
CA ALA A 112 -10.58 1.51 2.22
C ALA A 112 -11.23 1.55 0.83
N TYR A 113 -12.08 2.54 0.57
CA TYR A 113 -12.75 2.68 -0.72
C TYR A 113 -11.76 2.92 -1.87
N SER A 114 -10.78 3.81 -1.69
CA SER A 114 -9.77 4.07 -2.73
C SER A 114 -8.92 2.82 -3.01
N THR A 115 -8.53 2.07 -1.98
CA THR A 115 -7.81 0.80 -2.14
C THR A 115 -8.66 -0.24 -2.89
N ILE A 116 -9.94 -0.38 -2.54
CA ILE A 116 -10.86 -1.31 -3.22
C ILE A 116 -10.95 -1.00 -4.71
N LEU A 117 -11.05 0.28 -5.09
CA LEU A 117 -11.08 0.68 -6.50
C LEU A 117 -9.77 0.41 -7.23
N GLY A 118 -8.63 0.77 -6.61
CA GLY A 118 -7.31 0.55 -7.19
C GLY A 118 -7.05 -0.93 -7.46
N TRP A 119 -7.31 -1.79 -6.48
CA TRP A 119 -7.10 -3.24 -6.59
C TRP A 119 -8.10 -3.93 -7.53
N CYS A 120 -9.31 -3.39 -7.69
CA CYS A 120 -10.23 -3.82 -8.75
C CYS A 120 -9.59 -3.61 -10.12
N TYR A 121 -9.02 -2.42 -10.36
CA TYR A 121 -8.35 -2.09 -11.62
C TYR A 121 -7.08 -2.94 -11.84
N TYR A 122 -6.23 -3.11 -10.82
CA TYR A 122 -5.01 -3.92 -10.93
C TYR A 122 -5.31 -5.36 -11.31
N GLY A 123 -6.23 -5.99 -10.57
CA GLY A 123 -6.58 -7.37 -10.83
C GLY A 123 -7.36 -7.55 -12.14
N GLU A 124 -8.16 -6.56 -12.57
CA GLU A 124 -8.79 -6.57 -13.89
C GLU A 124 -7.73 -6.63 -15.00
N LYS A 125 -6.68 -5.80 -14.93
CA LYS A 125 -5.61 -5.82 -15.93
C LYS A 125 -4.85 -7.14 -15.95
N CYS A 126 -4.62 -7.74 -14.79
CA CYS A 126 -4.06 -9.10 -14.71
C CYS A 126 -5.00 -10.14 -15.32
N ALA A 127 -6.31 -10.08 -15.05
CA ALA A 127 -7.30 -11.01 -15.60
C ALA A 127 -7.43 -10.86 -17.13
N VAL A 128 -7.42 -9.63 -17.63
CA VAL A 128 -7.42 -9.34 -19.08
C VAL A 128 -6.16 -9.86 -19.75
N TYR A 129 -4.99 -9.76 -19.11
CA TYR A 129 -3.75 -10.32 -19.65
C TYR A 129 -3.82 -11.83 -19.83
N VAL A 130 -4.45 -12.56 -18.90
CA VAL A 130 -4.50 -14.04 -18.92
C VAL A 130 -5.68 -14.57 -19.75
N PHE A 131 -6.86 -13.96 -19.61
CA PHE A 131 -8.13 -14.49 -20.16
C PHE A 131 -8.71 -13.64 -21.29
N GLY A 132 -8.15 -12.46 -21.56
CA GLY A 132 -8.59 -11.52 -22.58
C GLY A 132 -9.65 -10.51 -22.14
N GLU A 133 -9.88 -9.49 -22.96
CA GLU A 133 -10.76 -8.32 -22.66
C GLU A 133 -12.20 -8.69 -22.29
N LYS A 134 -12.72 -9.80 -22.82
CA LYS A 134 -14.09 -10.25 -22.55
C LYS A 134 -14.32 -10.60 -21.07
N PHE A 135 -13.25 -10.89 -20.32
CA PHE A 135 -13.33 -11.26 -18.91
C PHE A 135 -13.31 -10.07 -17.95
N ALA A 136 -13.04 -8.85 -18.42
CA ALA A 136 -12.99 -7.66 -17.56
C ALA A 136 -14.31 -7.47 -16.77
N GLY A 137 -15.46 -7.59 -17.45
CA GLY A 137 -16.77 -7.48 -16.81
C GLY A 137 -17.03 -8.57 -15.76
N LEU A 138 -16.66 -9.82 -16.07
CA LEU A 138 -16.81 -10.94 -15.14
C LEU A 138 -15.91 -10.77 -13.91
N TYR A 139 -14.68 -10.28 -14.11
CA TYR A 139 -13.75 -9.97 -13.03
C TYR A 139 -14.33 -8.94 -12.07
N ARG A 140 -14.89 -7.82 -12.58
CA ARG A 140 -15.50 -6.78 -11.74
C ARG A 140 -16.62 -7.33 -10.85
N VAL A 141 -17.49 -8.17 -11.39
CA VAL A 141 -18.60 -8.78 -10.63
C VAL A 141 -18.06 -9.73 -9.57
N GLY A 142 -17.08 -10.57 -9.91
CA GLY A 142 -16.40 -11.44 -8.96
C GLY A 142 -15.70 -10.67 -7.84
N TYR A 143 -15.02 -9.58 -8.19
CA TYR A 143 -14.31 -8.72 -7.24
C TYR A 143 -15.27 -8.06 -6.24
N VAL A 144 -16.37 -7.45 -6.70
CA VAL A 144 -17.38 -6.87 -5.82
C VAL A 144 -17.98 -7.93 -4.89
N SER A 145 -18.22 -9.14 -5.39
CA SER A 145 -18.70 -10.26 -4.57
C SER A 145 -17.67 -10.64 -3.48
N SER A 146 -16.38 -10.62 -3.82
CA SER A 146 -15.31 -10.92 -2.87
C SER A 146 -15.18 -9.86 -1.76
N VAL A 147 -15.45 -8.59 -2.06
CA VAL A 147 -15.47 -7.51 -1.05
C VAL A 147 -16.55 -7.79 0.00
N MET A 148 -17.73 -8.25 -0.43
CA MET A 148 -18.80 -8.65 0.51
C MET A 148 -18.37 -9.83 1.38
N LEU A 149 -17.72 -10.85 0.79
CA LEU A 149 -17.16 -11.98 1.54
C LEU A 149 -16.10 -11.53 2.56
N GLY A 150 -15.30 -10.51 2.23
CA GLY A 150 -14.31 -9.95 3.15
C GLY A 150 -14.90 -9.40 4.45
N THR A 151 -16.19 -9.06 4.48
CA THR A 151 -16.88 -8.58 5.71
C THR A 151 -17.23 -9.68 6.71
N VAL A 152 -17.23 -10.95 6.28
CA VAL A 152 -17.61 -12.10 7.11
C VAL A 152 -16.45 -13.03 7.44
N LEU A 153 -15.31 -12.90 6.74
CA LEU A 153 -14.12 -13.69 7.01
C LEU A 153 -13.33 -13.16 8.22
N SER A 154 -12.65 -14.06 8.93
CA SER A 154 -11.78 -13.68 10.05
C SER A 154 -10.56 -12.89 9.55
N LEU A 155 -10.17 -11.85 10.28
CA LEU A 155 -9.00 -11.01 9.95
C LEU A 155 -7.72 -11.84 9.79
N ASP A 156 -7.47 -12.82 10.65
CA ASP A 156 -6.26 -13.66 10.57
C ASP A 156 -6.15 -14.42 9.25
N LEU A 157 -7.27 -14.97 8.76
CA LEU A 157 -7.32 -15.63 7.47
C LEU A 157 -7.05 -14.66 6.32
N VAL A 158 -7.62 -13.45 6.39
CA VAL A 158 -7.41 -12.40 5.38
C VAL A 158 -5.94 -11.97 5.35
N TRP A 159 -5.33 -11.76 6.51
CA TRP A 159 -3.90 -11.41 6.60
C TRP A 159 -3.01 -12.53 6.08
N LEU A 160 -3.27 -13.79 6.46
CA LEU A 160 -2.49 -14.93 5.99
C LEU A 160 -2.58 -15.10 4.47
N ALA A 161 -3.79 -15.02 3.91
CA ALA A 161 -4.00 -15.09 2.47
C ALA A 161 -3.26 -13.93 1.77
N SER A 162 -3.42 -12.71 2.27
CA SER A 162 -2.76 -11.54 1.68
C SER A 162 -1.24 -11.65 1.74
N ASP A 163 -0.65 -11.99 2.88
CA ASP A 163 0.80 -12.09 3.03
C ASP A 163 1.37 -13.17 2.07
N THR A 164 0.63 -14.28 1.88
CA THR A 164 1.00 -15.36 0.96
C THR A 164 0.96 -14.91 -0.50
N PHE A 165 -0.17 -14.33 -0.96
CA PHE A 165 -0.32 -13.90 -2.35
C PHE A 165 0.58 -12.71 -2.69
N ASN A 166 0.77 -11.78 -1.77
CA ASN A 166 1.71 -10.67 -1.94
C ASN A 166 3.14 -11.18 -2.10
N GLY A 167 3.54 -12.19 -1.33
CA GLY A 167 4.83 -12.86 -1.51
C GLY A 167 4.99 -13.50 -2.88
N LEU A 168 3.94 -14.20 -3.36
CA LEU A 168 3.91 -14.80 -4.69
C LEU A 168 3.96 -13.78 -5.82
N MET A 169 3.38 -12.59 -5.64
CA MET A 169 3.45 -11.48 -6.60
C MET A 169 4.81 -10.78 -6.58
N ALA A 170 5.35 -10.52 -5.40
CA ALA A 170 6.62 -9.83 -5.23
C ALA A 170 7.80 -10.64 -5.78
N LEU A 171 7.81 -11.96 -5.59
CA LEU A 171 8.92 -12.83 -6.02
C LEU A 171 9.27 -12.70 -7.52
N PRO A 172 8.36 -12.94 -8.48
CA PRO A 172 8.67 -12.79 -9.90
C PRO A 172 8.97 -11.32 -10.27
N ASN A 173 8.29 -10.36 -9.66
CA ASN A 173 8.51 -8.94 -9.94
C ASN A 173 9.93 -8.49 -9.52
N LEU A 174 10.38 -8.87 -8.33
CA LEU A 174 11.72 -8.53 -7.84
C LEU A 174 12.81 -9.17 -8.70
N ILE A 175 12.63 -10.42 -9.15
CA ILE A 175 13.54 -11.07 -10.08
C ILE A 175 13.61 -10.28 -11.40
N ALA A 176 12.46 -9.90 -11.95
CA ALA A 176 12.40 -9.11 -13.18
C ALA A 176 13.09 -7.76 -13.03
N LEU A 177 12.88 -7.04 -11.92
CA LEU A 177 13.53 -5.77 -11.63
C LEU A 177 15.06 -5.90 -11.56
N LEU A 178 15.57 -6.96 -10.94
CA LEU A 178 17.01 -7.24 -10.88
C LEU A 178 17.60 -7.49 -12.28
N LEU A 179 16.90 -8.26 -13.11
CA LEU A 179 17.32 -8.53 -14.49
C LEU A 179 17.25 -7.26 -15.37
N MET A 180 16.25 -6.41 -15.15
CA MET A 180 16.02 -5.17 -15.90
C MET A 180 16.75 -3.96 -15.33
N ALA A 181 17.57 -4.11 -14.28
CA ALA A 181 18.25 -3.00 -13.62
C ALA A 181 19.06 -2.12 -14.58
N LYS A 182 19.72 -2.73 -15.59
CA LYS A 182 20.46 -1.99 -16.63
C LYS A 182 19.54 -1.10 -17.49
N VAL A 183 18.36 -1.62 -17.86
CA VAL A 183 17.37 -0.86 -18.66
C VAL A 183 16.88 0.33 -17.85
N ILE A 184 16.50 0.12 -16.58
CA ILE A 184 16.03 1.18 -15.69
C ILE A 184 17.08 2.29 -15.54
N VAL A 185 18.34 1.92 -15.32
CA VAL A 185 19.45 2.89 -15.20
C VAL A 185 19.67 3.67 -16.49
N ASN A 186 19.60 3.01 -17.66
CA ASN A 186 19.78 3.66 -18.94
C ASN A 186 18.64 4.66 -19.24
N GLU A 187 17.38 4.25 -19.05
CA GLU A 187 16.21 5.13 -19.21
C GLU A 187 16.27 6.33 -18.26
N THR A 188 16.73 6.13 -17.03
CA THR A 188 16.90 7.23 -16.06
C THR A 188 17.97 8.24 -16.50
N ARG A 189 19.05 7.75 -17.12
CA ARG A 189 20.11 8.62 -17.66
C ARG A 189 19.63 9.38 -18.89
N ASP A 190 18.93 8.70 -19.80
CA ASP A 190 18.33 9.29 -21.00
C ASP A 190 17.36 10.43 -20.62
N PHE A 191 16.46 10.19 -19.67
CA PHE A 191 15.53 11.22 -19.18
C PHE A 191 16.25 12.48 -18.67
N LYS A 192 17.28 12.30 -17.85
CA LYS A 192 18.07 13.43 -17.31
C LYS A 192 18.81 14.20 -18.41
N GLN A 193 19.33 13.50 -19.41
CA GLN A 193 19.99 14.11 -20.56
C GLN A 193 18.99 14.93 -21.38
N LYS A 194 17.83 14.36 -21.72
CA LYS A 194 16.78 15.05 -22.48
C LYS A 194 16.24 16.29 -21.77
N ILE A 195 16.08 16.25 -20.45
CA ILE A 195 15.72 17.44 -19.66
C ILE A 195 16.82 18.51 -19.75
N THR A 196 18.08 18.10 -19.62
CA THR A 196 19.22 19.03 -19.63
C THR A 196 19.42 19.67 -21.01
N ASN A 197 19.16 18.91 -22.07
CA ASN A 197 19.23 19.38 -23.46
C ASN A 197 18.03 20.23 -23.88
N GLY A 198 16.99 20.35 -23.03
CA GLY A 198 15.75 21.05 -23.34
C GLY A 198 14.83 20.30 -24.32
N GLU A 199 15.08 19.01 -24.57
CA GLU A 199 14.25 18.15 -25.41
C GLU A 199 12.96 17.72 -24.70
N LEU A 200 12.99 17.68 -23.36
CA LEU A 200 11.83 17.45 -22.52
C LEU A 200 11.64 18.61 -21.53
N PRO A 201 10.38 19.02 -21.26
CA PRO A 201 10.11 20.01 -20.24
C PRO A 201 10.45 19.47 -18.85
N HIS A 202 10.74 20.38 -17.91
CA HIS A 202 10.88 20.03 -16.50
C HIS A 202 9.57 19.46 -15.94
#